data_AF-A0A927MTT9-F1
#
_entry.id   AF-A0A927MTT9-F1
#
_cell.length_a   1.000
_cell.length_b   1.000
_cell.length_c   1.000
_cell.angle_alpha   90.00
_cell.angle_beta   90.00
_cell.angle_gamma   90.00
#
_symmetry.space_group_name_H-M   'P 1'
#
loop_
_entity.id
_entity.type
_entity.pdbx_description
1 polymer ?
#
loop_
_entity_poly.entity_id
_entity_poly.type
_entity_poly.pdbx_seq_one_letter_code
_entity_poly.pdbx_strand_id
1 'polypeptide(L)'
;MRGQRDLDTSTRRVALSRRAVLLAGLAVAGCGQVERPTIRTVSREESGDPEADALRAILDRRAKALRNADERAFLADLDERNKRLISEQKRLFANLRQFEFTNFSYVLDRSTHIAEGGGHLFKPVIQITQLVTDTGPGSVAPAETFQFKLETQGGKRIVTDVRGLSVDSLGDMVLGSPMADAPWNFTALRVIRAGKAWLVGDSSVADLDRYAAAARTHLHEVEAIWGNRLKFPGYVLFFTRNIENFKKWYSIGAFGNFNPAVEGVEIPLQGVRRNGEVYAGQYAGSRIVVSLEGGTTPRDDPEIVMRHELAHAVTARATIVGGSYLSQQASAPQWAVEGFARWVETVDNPERLAFSRYVVRVAVETGYFSGRPPSSKDFYGEKGVFNYDLGASVYRFIARVRGQDTAVEFYTRVIAHAEEPDSPLTATPVFDEICWDVLGMRRSAFLQRWADFVRRGD
;
A
#
# COMPACT_ATOMS: atom_id res chain seq x y z
N MET A 1 50.87 55.05 -5.36
CA MET A 1 51.56 56.13 -4.63
C MET A 1 50.67 57.37 -4.70
N ARG A 2 50.18 57.87 -3.55
CA ARG A 2 49.58 59.21 -3.27
C ARG A 2 48.33 59.60 -4.08
N GLY A 3 47.21 60.05 -3.54
CA GLY A 3 46.90 60.78 -2.30
C GLY A 3 45.88 61.87 -2.73
N GLN A 4 44.61 61.80 -2.35
CA GLN A 4 44.01 62.38 -1.13
C GLN A 4 43.87 63.92 -1.15
N ARG A 5 42.61 64.41 -1.11
CA ARG A 5 42.02 65.52 -0.31
C ARG A 5 40.71 66.00 -0.99
N ASP A 6 39.52 65.91 -0.36
CA ASP A 6 38.99 66.71 0.78
C ASP A 6 38.78 68.18 0.39
N LEU A 7 37.69 68.92 0.63
CA LEU A 7 36.41 68.89 1.37
C LEU A 7 35.52 69.99 0.68
N ASP A 8 34.19 70.09 0.82
CA ASP A 8 33.55 70.80 1.94
C ASP A 8 32.00 70.76 1.84
N THR A 9 31.44 71.10 3.00
CA THR A 9 30.14 70.93 3.63
C THR A 9 28.94 71.80 3.17
N SER A 10 27.72 71.32 3.40
CA SER A 10 26.75 71.91 4.37
C SER A 10 25.48 71.03 4.47
N THR A 11 25.27 70.25 5.54
CA THR A 11 24.53 70.55 6.80
C THR A 11 23.08 71.07 6.67
N ARG A 12 22.11 70.17 6.91
CA ARG A 12 20.96 70.43 7.80
C ARG A 12 20.66 69.20 8.67
N ARG A 13 20.69 69.43 9.98
CA ARG A 13 20.36 68.49 11.06
C ARG A 13 18.85 68.53 11.33
N VAL A 14 18.24 67.38 11.58
CA VAL A 14 17.01 67.26 12.39
C VAL A 14 17.23 66.13 13.41
N ALA A 15 16.74 66.38 14.62
CA ALA A 15 17.20 65.82 15.88
C ALA A 15 16.84 64.34 16.12
N LEU A 16 17.76 63.66 16.81
CA LEU A 16 17.57 62.37 17.46
C LEU A 16 16.74 62.53 18.74
N SER A 17 15.78 61.64 18.96
CA SER A 17 15.39 61.26 20.33
C SER A 17 15.41 59.73 20.45
N ARG A 18 16.18 59.28 21.45
CA ARG A 18 16.48 57.90 21.81
C ARG A 18 15.30 57.30 22.57
N ARG A 19 14.88 56.10 22.18
CA ARG A 19 14.40 55.05 23.10
C ARG A 19 14.43 53.71 22.38
N ALA A 20 15.54 52.98 22.58
CA ALA A 20 15.65 51.57 22.26
C ALA A 20 14.94 50.78 23.36
N VAL A 21 13.95 49.97 22.98
CA VAL A 21 13.43 48.88 23.79
C VAL A 21 13.68 47.60 22.99
N LEU A 22 14.53 46.75 23.55
CA LEU A 22 14.71 45.36 23.18
C LEU A 22 13.37 44.63 23.35
N LEU A 23 12.82 44.12 22.26
CA LEU A 23 11.83 43.04 22.30
C LEU A 23 12.43 41.84 21.58
N ALA A 24 12.82 40.85 22.39
CA ALA A 24 13.18 39.53 21.97
C ALA A 24 12.01 38.90 21.20
N GLY A 25 12.22 38.64 19.91
CA GLY A 25 11.28 37.89 19.09
C GLY A 25 11.29 36.42 19.52
N LEU A 26 10.21 35.99 20.19
CA LEU A 26 9.81 34.59 20.22
C LEU A 26 9.53 34.14 18.79
N ALA A 27 10.48 33.43 18.18
CA ALA A 27 10.21 32.62 17.00
C ALA A 27 9.45 31.38 17.47
N VAL A 28 8.11 31.45 17.46
CA VAL A 28 7.26 30.27 17.49
C VAL A 28 7.58 29.50 16.22
N ALA A 29 8.19 28.33 16.36
CA ALA A 29 8.33 27.36 15.27
C ALA A 29 6.92 26.95 14.83
N GLY A 30 6.41 27.64 13.81
CA GLY A 30 5.13 27.33 13.20
C GLY A 30 5.19 25.94 12.62
N CYS A 31 4.26 25.08 13.06
CA CYS A 31 3.89 23.88 12.36
C CYS A 31 3.58 24.25 10.91
N GLY A 32 4.52 23.99 10.00
CA GLY A 32 4.28 24.09 8.58
C GLY A 32 3.22 23.05 8.20
N GLN A 33 1.94 23.44 8.23
CA GLN A 33 0.93 22.75 7.46
C GLN A 33 1.39 22.85 6.01
N VAL A 34 1.94 21.76 5.49
CA VAL A 34 2.10 21.57 4.04
C VAL A 34 0.71 21.80 3.45
N GLU A 35 0.55 22.92 2.74
CA GLU A 35 -0.71 23.32 2.15
C GLU A 35 -1.13 22.21 1.17
N ARG A 36 -2.20 21.48 1.53
CA ARG A 36 -2.67 20.37 0.71
C ARG A 36 -3.10 20.94 -0.64
N PRO A 37 -2.59 20.45 -1.77
CA PRO A 37 -2.97 20.97 -3.08
C PRO A 37 -4.47 20.84 -3.28
N THR A 38 -5.17 21.97 -3.34
CA THR A 38 -6.57 22.03 -3.74
C THR A 38 -6.64 21.81 -5.25
N ILE A 39 -7.03 20.60 -5.65
CA ILE A 39 -7.24 20.26 -7.05
C ILE A 39 -8.50 20.99 -7.52
N ARG A 40 -8.34 21.89 -8.50
CA ARG A 40 -9.46 22.55 -9.18
C ARG A 40 -10.30 21.50 -9.91
N THR A 41 -11.61 21.54 -9.72
CA THR A 41 -12.59 20.79 -10.52
C THR A 41 -12.48 21.22 -11.97
N VAL A 42 -11.93 20.35 -12.82
CA VAL A 42 -12.08 20.47 -14.27
C VAL A 42 -13.47 19.95 -14.59
N SER A 43 -14.29 20.77 -15.21
CA SER A 43 -15.59 20.38 -15.76
C SER A 43 -15.38 19.31 -16.84
N ARG A 44 -16.20 18.25 -16.78
CA ARG A 44 -16.23 17.09 -17.67
C ARG A 44 -16.59 17.53 -19.09
N GLU A 45 -15.63 17.58 -20.00
CA GLU A 45 -15.88 17.90 -21.42
C GLU A 45 -16.44 16.67 -22.15
N GLU A 46 -17.44 16.90 -23.02
CA GLU A 46 -17.94 15.87 -23.95
C GLU A 46 -16.81 15.50 -24.93
N SER A 47 -16.60 14.21 -25.19
CA SER A 47 -15.43 13.75 -25.97
C SER A 47 -15.53 14.06 -27.47
N GLY A 48 -16.67 14.55 -27.96
CA GLY A 48 -16.94 14.74 -29.39
C GLY A 48 -17.01 13.45 -30.21
N ASP A 49 -16.50 12.34 -29.70
CA ASP A 49 -16.61 10.97 -30.24
C ASP A 49 -17.92 10.30 -29.79
N PRO A 50 -18.86 10.03 -30.71
CA PRO A 50 -20.13 9.38 -30.41
C PRO A 50 -19.98 7.97 -29.81
N GLU A 51 -18.90 7.25 -30.15
CA GLU A 51 -18.67 5.89 -29.64
C GLU A 51 -18.19 5.92 -28.19
N ALA A 52 -17.30 6.86 -27.85
CA ALA A 52 -16.90 7.12 -26.48
C ALA A 52 -18.09 7.55 -25.60
N ASP A 53 -18.98 8.40 -26.13
CA ASP A 53 -20.20 8.80 -25.43
C ASP A 53 -21.16 7.62 -25.20
N ALA A 54 -21.31 6.74 -26.21
CA ALA A 54 -22.10 5.53 -26.08
C ALA A 54 -21.54 4.57 -25.03
N LEU A 55 -20.22 4.33 -25.03
CA LEU A 55 -19.56 3.51 -24.01
C LEU A 55 -19.72 4.15 -22.62
N ARG A 56 -19.52 5.46 -22.49
CA ARG A 56 -19.71 6.20 -21.23
C ARG A 56 -21.10 6.00 -20.67
N ALA A 57 -22.13 6.10 -21.50
CA ALA A 57 -23.52 5.88 -21.08
C ALA A 57 -23.77 4.43 -20.61
N ILE A 58 -23.18 3.43 -21.27
CA ILE A 58 -23.22 2.02 -20.84
C ILE A 58 -22.56 1.86 -19.47
N LEU A 59 -21.35 2.39 -19.30
CA LEU A 59 -20.58 2.28 -18.07
C LEU A 59 -21.25 3.00 -16.89
N ASP A 60 -21.84 4.17 -17.11
CA ASP A 60 -22.60 4.91 -16.09
C ASP A 60 -23.85 4.13 -15.64
N ARG A 61 -24.58 3.50 -16.58
CA ARG A 61 -25.70 2.60 -16.25
C ARG A 61 -25.24 1.39 -15.45
N ARG A 62 -24.13 0.75 -15.83
CA ARG A 62 -23.55 -0.40 -15.12
C ARG A 62 -23.14 -0.02 -13.70
N ALA A 63 -22.46 1.12 -13.53
CA ALA A 63 -22.07 1.60 -12.22
C ALA A 63 -23.29 1.91 -11.32
N LYS A 64 -24.36 2.46 -11.89
CA LYS A 64 -25.64 2.68 -11.19
C LYS A 64 -26.32 1.36 -10.83
N ALA A 65 -26.34 0.39 -11.75
CA ALA A 65 -26.94 -0.92 -11.55
C ALA A 65 -26.27 -1.69 -10.40
N LEU A 66 -24.92 -1.67 -10.32
CA LEU A 66 -24.20 -2.28 -9.20
C LEU A 66 -24.54 -1.63 -7.85
N ARG A 67 -24.63 -0.29 -7.81
CA ARG A 67 -25.02 0.45 -6.60
C ARG A 67 -26.45 0.15 -6.16
N ASN A 68 -27.35 -0.08 -7.11
CA ASN A 68 -28.77 -0.36 -6.86
C ASN A 68 -29.09 -1.86 -6.74
N ALA A 69 -28.08 -2.73 -6.76
CA ALA A 69 -28.26 -4.19 -6.74
C ALA A 69 -29.12 -4.74 -7.90
N ASP A 70 -29.06 -4.12 -9.08
CA ASP A 70 -29.80 -4.53 -10.28
C ASP A 70 -28.90 -5.33 -11.23
N GLU A 71 -28.86 -6.66 -11.08
CA GLU A 71 -28.05 -7.54 -11.95
C GLU A 71 -28.49 -7.44 -13.40
N ARG A 72 -29.81 -7.36 -13.65
CA ARG A 72 -30.34 -7.32 -15.01
C ARG A 72 -29.89 -6.06 -15.74
N ALA A 73 -29.96 -4.90 -15.11
CA ALA A 73 -29.48 -3.66 -15.69
C ALA A 73 -27.95 -3.64 -15.88
N PHE A 74 -27.20 -4.30 -14.99
CA PHE A 74 -25.74 -4.43 -15.12
C PHE A 74 -25.35 -5.22 -16.38
N LEU A 75 -26.12 -6.24 -16.74
CA LEU A 75 -25.84 -7.11 -17.89
C LEU A 75 -26.53 -6.68 -19.19
N ALA A 76 -27.43 -5.69 -19.15
CA ALA A 76 -28.35 -5.34 -20.24
C ALA A 76 -27.68 -4.90 -21.55
N ASP A 77 -26.42 -4.48 -21.49
CA ASP A 77 -25.65 -3.98 -22.63
C ASP A 77 -24.53 -4.93 -23.05
N LEU A 78 -24.53 -6.18 -22.57
CA LEU A 78 -23.57 -7.21 -22.97
C LEU A 78 -24.12 -8.08 -24.12
N ASP A 79 -23.23 -8.63 -24.96
CA ASP A 79 -23.63 -9.63 -25.95
C ASP A 79 -24.10 -10.92 -25.27
N GLU A 80 -25.42 -11.17 -25.29
CA GLU A 80 -26.04 -12.35 -24.70
C GLU A 80 -25.59 -13.67 -25.34
N ARG A 81 -25.03 -13.63 -26.55
CA ARG A 81 -24.45 -14.81 -27.23
C ARG A 81 -23.10 -15.18 -26.64
N ASN A 82 -22.36 -14.22 -26.09
CA ASN A 82 -21.08 -14.46 -25.42
C ASN A 82 -21.31 -14.97 -23.99
N LYS A 83 -21.56 -16.28 -23.85
CA LYS A 83 -21.84 -16.91 -22.56
C LYS A 83 -20.69 -16.78 -21.55
N ARG A 84 -19.43 -16.70 -22.03
CA ARG A 84 -18.25 -16.49 -21.18
C ARG A 84 -18.32 -15.11 -20.52
N LEU A 85 -18.48 -14.06 -21.32
CA LEU A 85 -18.61 -12.68 -20.84
C LEU A 85 -19.77 -12.56 -19.83
N ILE A 86 -20.95 -13.09 -20.15
CA ILE A 86 -22.10 -13.05 -19.23
C ILE A 86 -21.76 -13.73 -17.89
N SER A 87 -21.15 -14.91 -17.91
CA SER A 87 -20.78 -15.65 -16.70
C SER A 87 -19.74 -14.90 -15.85
N GLU A 88 -18.71 -14.35 -16.48
CA GLU A 88 -17.68 -13.54 -15.83
C GLU A 88 -18.27 -12.29 -15.18
N GLN A 89 -19.14 -11.57 -15.90
CA GLN A 89 -19.75 -10.34 -15.41
C GLN A 89 -20.80 -10.60 -14.32
N LYS A 90 -21.51 -11.73 -14.35
CA LYS A 90 -22.37 -12.19 -13.24
C LYS A 90 -21.58 -12.47 -11.97
N ARG A 91 -20.45 -13.18 -12.09
CA ARG A 91 -19.56 -13.43 -10.94
C ARG A 91 -19.01 -12.13 -10.37
N LEU A 92 -18.52 -11.22 -11.23
CA LEU A 92 -18.05 -9.90 -10.80
C LEU A 92 -19.14 -9.15 -10.02
N PHE A 93 -20.35 -9.09 -10.57
CA PHE A 93 -21.49 -8.45 -9.92
C PHE A 93 -21.78 -9.09 -8.55
N ALA A 94 -21.93 -10.42 -8.50
CA ALA A 94 -22.23 -11.15 -7.27
C ALA A 94 -21.14 -10.97 -6.19
N ASN A 95 -19.87 -10.93 -6.59
CA ASN A 95 -18.76 -10.66 -5.68
C ASN A 95 -18.81 -9.23 -5.16
N LEU A 96 -18.85 -8.24 -6.04
CA LEU A 96 -18.83 -6.83 -5.66
C LEU A 96 -20.05 -6.45 -4.81
N ARG A 97 -21.22 -7.04 -5.04
CA ARG A 97 -22.43 -6.78 -4.23
C ARG A 97 -22.30 -7.15 -2.75
N GLN A 98 -21.32 -7.96 -2.37
CA GLN A 98 -21.05 -8.30 -0.97
C GLN A 98 -20.26 -7.19 -0.23
N PHE A 99 -19.71 -6.22 -0.96
CA PHE A 99 -18.93 -5.11 -0.43
C PHE A 99 -19.75 -3.81 -0.33
N GLU A 100 -19.29 -2.89 0.52
CA GLU A 100 -19.80 -1.52 0.61
C GLU A 100 -18.79 -0.55 0.03
N PHE A 101 -19.28 0.28 -0.88
CA PHE A 101 -18.48 1.22 -1.65
C PHE A 101 -18.80 2.64 -1.23
N THR A 102 -17.77 3.49 -1.14
CA THR A 102 -17.96 4.94 -1.20
C THR A 102 -18.02 5.42 -2.64
N ASN A 103 -17.36 4.73 -3.56
CA ASN A 103 -17.41 5.04 -4.97
C ASN A 103 -17.23 3.78 -5.85
N PHE A 104 -18.06 3.69 -6.89
CA PHE A 104 -17.88 2.76 -8.00
C PHE A 104 -18.23 3.49 -9.30
N SER A 105 -17.23 3.67 -10.16
CA SER A 105 -17.34 4.48 -11.37
C SER A 105 -16.31 4.06 -12.43
N TYR A 106 -16.54 4.47 -13.66
CA TYR A 106 -15.59 4.29 -14.75
C TYR A 106 -15.07 5.65 -15.25
N VAL A 107 -13.83 5.69 -15.69
CA VAL A 107 -13.17 6.88 -16.23
C VAL A 107 -12.62 6.57 -17.63
N LEU A 108 -12.95 7.45 -18.59
CA LEU A 108 -12.60 7.31 -20.00
C LEU A 108 -11.72 8.47 -20.51
N ASP A 109 -11.40 9.45 -19.67
CA ASP A 109 -10.70 10.69 -20.02
C ASP A 109 -9.36 10.46 -20.72
N ARG A 110 -8.72 9.31 -20.46
CA ARG A 110 -7.45 8.90 -21.05
C ARG A 110 -7.57 7.71 -22.00
N SER A 111 -8.80 7.30 -22.32
CA SER A 111 -9.04 6.16 -23.21
C SER A 111 -8.80 6.57 -24.66
N THR A 112 -8.05 5.73 -25.38
CA THR A 112 -7.98 5.77 -26.82
C THR A 112 -9.15 4.97 -27.40
N HIS A 113 -9.72 5.47 -28.50
CA HIS A 113 -10.71 4.78 -29.33
C HIS A 113 -10.02 4.24 -30.59
N ILE A 114 -10.19 2.95 -30.87
CA ILE A 114 -9.63 2.28 -32.05
C ILE A 114 -10.77 1.54 -32.76
N ALA A 115 -11.02 1.87 -34.03
CA ALA A 115 -11.92 1.07 -34.85
C ALA A 115 -11.21 -0.24 -35.27
N GLU A 116 -11.76 -1.38 -34.91
CA GLU A 116 -11.14 -2.70 -35.14
C GLU A 116 -12.20 -3.75 -35.50
N GLY A 117 -12.03 -4.44 -36.64
CA GLY A 117 -12.83 -5.61 -37.00
C GLY A 117 -14.34 -5.36 -37.05
N GLY A 118 -14.78 -4.16 -37.45
CA GLY A 118 -16.19 -3.77 -37.48
C GLY A 118 -16.77 -3.36 -36.11
N GLY A 119 -15.94 -3.27 -35.07
CA GLY A 119 -16.28 -2.75 -33.75
C GLY A 119 -15.34 -1.62 -33.32
N HIS A 120 -15.43 -1.27 -32.04
CA HIS A 120 -14.73 -0.18 -31.40
C HIS A 120 -14.05 -0.66 -30.12
N LEU A 121 -12.72 -0.64 -30.08
CA LEU A 121 -11.92 -0.97 -28.91
C LEU A 121 -11.59 0.32 -28.13
N PHE A 122 -11.80 0.27 -26.82
CA PHE A 122 -11.47 1.35 -25.90
C PHE A 122 -10.43 0.89 -24.88
N LYS A 123 -9.31 1.61 -24.78
CA LYS A 123 -8.27 1.35 -23.77
C LYS A 123 -7.41 2.59 -23.49
N PRO A 124 -6.98 2.83 -22.23
CA PRO A 124 -7.46 2.19 -21.00
C PRO A 124 -8.84 2.71 -20.56
N VAL A 125 -9.69 1.82 -20.07
CA VAL A 125 -10.90 2.15 -19.29
C VAL A 125 -10.59 1.90 -17.82
N ILE A 126 -10.61 2.95 -16.99
CA ILE A 126 -10.26 2.85 -15.58
C ILE A 126 -11.53 2.61 -14.76
N GLN A 127 -11.61 1.48 -14.06
CA GLN A 127 -12.67 1.18 -13.10
C GLN A 127 -12.20 1.56 -11.70
N ILE A 128 -12.84 2.56 -11.10
CA ILE A 128 -12.61 2.93 -9.69
C ILE A 128 -13.50 2.05 -8.81
N THR A 129 -12.86 1.35 -7.87
CA THR A 129 -13.53 0.49 -6.88
C THR A 129 -13.08 0.92 -5.49
N GLN A 130 -13.74 1.93 -4.93
CA GLN A 130 -13.41 2.46 -3.61
C GLN A 130 -14.36 1.89 -2.55
N LEU A 131 -13.82 1.04 -1.68
CA LEU A 131 -14.54 0.49 -0.54
C LEU A 131 -14.61 1.50 0.61
N VAL A 132 -15.56 1.32 1.53
CA VAL A 132 -15.57 2.09 2.78
C VAL A 132 -14.27 1.95 3.58
N THR A 133 -13.58 0.81 3.43
CA THR A 133 -12.27 0.52 4.02
C THR A 133 -11.14 1.37 3.44
N ASP A 134 -11.32 1.95 2.25
CA ASP A 134 -10.30 2.73 1.53
C ASP A 134 -10.42 4.24 1.78
N THR A 135 -11.49 4.66 2.46
CA THR A 135 -11.86 6.08 2.57
C THR A 135 -10.74 6.92 3.20
N GLY A 136 -10.53 8.10 2.64
CA GLY A 136 -9.89 9.21 3.36
C GLY A 136 -9.40 10.32 2.43
N PRO A 137 -8.46 11.15 2.89
CA PRO A 137 -8.16 12.42 2.23
C PRO A 137 -7.45 12.23 0.88
N GLY A 138 -7.64 13.20 -0.02
CA GLY A 138 -6.84 13.33 -1.24
C GLY A 138 -7.58 13.10 -2.56
N SER A 139 -8.86 12.70 -2.56
CA SER A 139 -9.61 12.36 -3.80
C SER A 139 -8.88 11.35 -4.69
N VAL A 140 -8.19 10.41 -4.06
CA VAL A 140 -7.49 9.30 -4.70
C VAL A 140 -8.21 8.01 -4.29
N ALA A 141 -8.43 7.10 -5.23
CA ALA A 141 -9.13 5.84 -4.98
C ALA A 141 -8.43 4.65 -5.66
N PRO A 142 -8.53 3.43 -5.11
CA PRO A 142 -8.09 2.24 -5.82
C PRO A 142 -8.84 2.08 -7.14
N ALA A 143 -8.15 1.57 -8.14
CA ALA A 143 -8.71 1.32 -9.44
C ALA A 143 -8.06 0.12 -10.12
N GLU A 144 -8.69 -0.32 -11.20
CA GLU A 144 -8.27 -1.41 -12.06
C GLU A 144 -8.43 -0.98 -13.52
N THR A 145 -7.54 -1.45 -14.40
CA THR A 145 -7.52 -1.04 -15.81
C THR A 145 -8.10 -2.12 -16.72
N PHE A 146 -8.98 -1.72 -17.63
CA PHE A 146 -9.66 -2.63 -18.56
C PHE A 146 -9.60 -2.14 -20.01
N GLN A 147 -9.90 -3.05 -20.92
CA GLN A 147 -10.23 -2.81 -22.32
C GLN A 147 -11.69 -3.20 -22.54
N PHE A 148 -12.43 -2.42 -23.31
CA PHE A 148 -13.81 -2.70 -23.69
C PHE A 148 -13.94 -2.72 -25.21
N LYS A 149 -14.57 -3.78 -25.74
CA LYS A 149 -14.95 -3.86 -27.14
C LYS A 149 -16.45 -3.61 -27.30
N LEU A 150 -16.80 -2.64 -28.12
CA LEU A 150 -18.16 -2.25 -28.44
C LEU A 150 -18.48 -2.59 -29.90
N GLU A 151 -19.63 -3.19 -30.15
CA GLU A 151 -20.15 -3.46 -31.50
C GLU A 151 -21.60 -2.99 -31.62
N THR A 152 -22.07 -2.91 -32.86
CA THR A 152 -23.47 -2.57 -33.15
C THR A 152 -24.25 -3.81 -33.53
N GLN A 153 -25.27 -4.14 -32.74
CA GLN A 153 -26.18 -5.24 -33.03
C GLN A 153 -27.62 -4.74 -32.98
N GLY A 154 -28.35 -4.88 -34.10
CA GLY A 154 -29.74 -4.44 -34.20
C GLY A 154 -29.94 -2.95 -33.90
N GLY A 155 -28.97 -2.10 -34.28
CA GLY A 155 -29.00 -0.66 -34.02
C GLY A 155 -28.63 -0.25 -32.58
N LYS A 156 -28.38 -1.22 -31.69
CA LYS A 156 -27.93 -0.97 -30.31
C LYS A 156 -26.41 -1.18 -30.19
N ARG A 157 -25.74 -0.31 -29.44
CA ARG A 157 -24.35 -0.52 -29.01
C ARG A 157 -24.31 -1.54 -27.87
N ILE A 158 -23.51 -2.60 -28.05
CA ILE A 158 -23.34 -3.70 -27.10
C ILE A 158 -21.87 -3.96 -26.82
N VAL A 159 -21.54 -4.31 -25.59
CA VAL A 159 -20.20 -4.74 -25.19
C VAL A 159 -20.04 -6.21 -25.53
N THR A 160 -19.10 -6.51 -26.43
CA THR A 160 -18.84 -7.88 -26.91
C THR A 160 -17.65 -8.53 -26.19
N ASP A 161 -16.76 -7.73 -25.61
CA ASP A 161 -15.65 -8.21 -24.79
C ASP A 161 -15.22 -7.19 -23.73
N VAL A 162 -14.72 -7.71 -22.60
CA VAL A 162 -14.12 -6.94 -21.50
C VAL A 162 -12.87 -7.67 -21.05
N ARG A 163 -11.71 -7.03 -21.18
CA ARG A 163 -10.41 -7.62 -20.81
C ARG A 163 -9.69 -6.77 -19.78
N GLY A 164 -9.39 -7.34 -18.63
CA GLY A 164 -8.57 -6.68 -17.61
C GLY A 164 -7.09 -6.63 -18.00
N LEU A 165 -6.39 -5.57 -17.56
CA LEU A 165 -4.93 -5.51 -17.60
C LEU A 165 -4.35 -6.55 -16.64
N SER A 166 -3.55 -7.47 -17.17
CA SER A 166 -2.74 -8.43 -16.43
C SER A 166 -1.25 -8.28 -16.80
N VAL A 167 -0.38 -8.92 -16.02
CA VAL A 167 1.07 -9.03 -16.31
C VAL A 167 1.33 -9.48 -17.75
N ASP A 168 0.60 -10.49 -18.23
CA ASP A 168 0.74 -11.02 -19.61
C ASP A 168 0.34 -10.02 -20.71
N SER A 169 -0.37 -8.95 -20.36
CA SER A 169 -0.86 -7.92 -21.30
C SER A 169 -0.17 -6.56 -21.12
N LEU A 170 0.90 -6.49 -20.33
CA LEU A 170 1.65 -5.25 -20.08
C LEU A 170 2.19 -4.61 -21.37
N GLY A 171 2.57 -5.41 -22.38
CA GLY A 171 3.01 -4.91 -23.68
C GLY A 171 1.91 -4.22 -24.50
N ASP A 172 0.64 -4.47 -24.19
CA ASP A 172 -0.52 -3.99 -24.95
C ASP A 172 -1.14 -2.70 -24.38
N MET A 173 -0.65 -2.20 -23.22
CA MET A 173 -1.26 -1.12 -22.43
C MET A 173 -0.25 -0.11 -21.85
N VAL A 174 -0.77 1.00 -21.31
CA VAL A 174 0.04 2.09 -20.73
C VAL A 174 0.78 1.60 -19.48
N LEU A 175 2.13 1.61 -19.55
CA LEU A 175 3.05 1.36 -18.44
C LEU A 175 2.62 2.12 -17.17
N GLY A 176 2.50 1.39 -16.06
CA GLY A 176 2.21 1.95 -14.74
C GLY A 176 0.72 2.02 -14.34
N SER A 177 -0.22 1.57 -15.18
CA SER A 177 -1.64 1.55 -14.82
C SER A 177 -1.97 0.41 -13.84
N PRO A 178 -2.94 0.58 -12.92
CA PRO A 178 -3.32 -0.47 -11.97
C PRO A 178 -3.87 -1.71 -12.70
N MET A 179 -3.37 -2.89 -12.33
CA MET A 179 -3.81 -4.16 -12.90
C MET A 179 -5.24 -4.49 -12.48
N ALA A 180 -5.94 -5.25 -13.31
CA ALA A 180 -7.27 -5.80 -13.02
C ALA A 180 -7.16 -7.24 -12.51
N ASP A 181 -6.28 -7.46 -11.53
CA ASP A 181 -5.91 -8.77 -11.02
C ASP A 181 -6.55 -9.10 -9.66
N ALA A 182 -7.50 -8.27 -9.21
CA ALA A 182 -8.18 -8.50 -7.94
C ALA A 182 -9.02 -9.79 -7.95
N PRO A 183 -9.15 -10.48 -6.80
CA PRO A 183 -9.84 -11.78 -6.69
C PRO A 183 -11.27 -11.79 -7.23
N TRP A 184 -12.00 -10.68 -7.05
CA TRP A 184 -13.41 -10.55 -7.44
C TRP A 184 -13.64 -10.63 -8.95
N ASN A 185 -12.61 -10.45 -9.77
CA ASN A 185 -12.72 -10.58 -11.23
C ASN A 185 -12.81 -12.04 -11.68
N PHE A 186 -12.25 -12.99 -10.92
CA PHE A 186 -11.99 -14.34 -11.44
C PHE A 186 -12.49 -15.48 -10.56
N THR A 187 -12.69 -15.24 -9.26
CA THR A 187 -12.99 -16.30 -8.29
C THR A 187 -14.36 -16.02 -7.67
N ALA A 188 -15.20 -17.03 -7.46
CA ALA A 188 -16.42 -16.84 -6.70
C ALA A 188 -16.05 -16.67 -5.22
N LEU A 189 -16.57 -15.62 -4.57
CA LEU A 189 -16.15 -15.22 -3.22
C LEU A 189 -17.33 -15.23 -2.25
N ARG A 190 -17.00 -15.48 -0.98
CA ARG A 190 -17.85 -15.23 0.18
C ARG A 190 -17.19 -14.16 1.06
N VAL A 191 -17.94 -13.14 1.45
CA VAL A 191 -17.46 -12.06 2.33
C VAL A 191 -18.12 -12.12 3.70
N ILE A 192 -17.34 -11.97 4.76
CA ILE A 192 -17.79 -11.80 6.15
C ILE A 192 -17.19 -10.52 6.71
N ARG A 193 -17.98 -9.73 7.45
CA ARG A 193 -17.48 -8.55 8.16
C ARG A 193 -17.19 -8.88 9.62
N ALA A 194 -15.98 -8.56 10.06
CA ALA A 194 -15.51 -8.68 11.44
C ALA A 194 -15.06 -7.30 11.95
N GLY A 195 -16.04 -6.40 12.14
CA GLY A 195 -15.75 -5.00 12.49
C GLY A 195 -15.09 -4.25 11.33
N LYS A 196 -13.88 -3.73 11.55
CA LYS A 196 -13.08 -3.04 10.51
C LYS A 196 -12.35 -4.00 9.55
N ALA A 197 -12.27 -5.29 9.88
CA ALA A 197 -11.66 -6.31 9.02
C ALA A 197 -12.75 -7.04 8.22
N TRP A 198 -12.56 -7.17 6.91
CA TRP A 198 -13.46 -7.91 6.03
C TRP A 198 -12.73 -9.14 5.52
N LEU A 199 -13.28 -10.31 5.81
CA LEU A 199 -12.71 -11.58 5.43
C LEU A 199 -13.38 -12.05 4.15
N VAL A 200 -12.60 -12.52 3.20
CA VAL A 200 -13.05 -12.92 1.88
C VAL A 200 -12.47 -14.30 1.58
N GLY A 201 -13.31 -15.31 1.39
CA GLY A 201 -12.87 -16.67 1.10
C GLY A 201 -13.37 -17.13 -0.25
N ASP A 202 -12.59 -17.98 -0.92
CA ASP A 202 -13.11 -18.78 -2.03
C ASP A 202 -13.79 -20.07 -1.52
N SER A 203 -14.24 -20.92 -2.45
CA SER A 203 -14.91 -22.19 -2.12
C SER A 203 -14.05 -23.19 -1.35
N SER A 204 -12.72 -23.03 -1.32
CA SER A 204 -11.81 -23.89 -0.56
C SER A 204 -11.77 -23.52 0.94
N VAL A 205 -12.35 -22.38 1.32
CA VAL A 205 -12.41 -21.88 2.70
C VAL A 205 -13.82 -21.93 3.28
N ALA A 206 -14.33 -23.15 3.46
CA ALA A 206 -15.67 -23.39 4.01
C ALA A 206 -15.84 -22.87 5.45
N ASP A 207 -14.75 -22.80 6.22
CA ASP A 207 -14.68 -22.41 7.64
C ASP A 207 -14.22 -20.96 7.84
N LEU A 208 -14.45 -20.06 6.86
CA LEU A 208 -13.99 -18.66 6.91
C LEU A 208 -14.37 -17.93 8.21
N ASP A 209 -15.54 -18.25 8.80
CA ASP A 209 -16.02 -17.68 10.07
C ASP A 209 -15.04 -17.93 11.24
N ARG A 210 -14.25 -19.01 11.20
CA ARG A 210 -13.26 -19.36 12.24
C ARG A 210 -12.25 -18.23 12.46
N TYR A 211 -11.89 -17.50 11.41
CA TYR A 211 -10.83 -16.49 11.46
C TYR A 211 -11.35 -15.10 11.85
N ALA A 212 -12.67 -14.89 11.95
CA ALA A 212 -13.26 -13.57 12.18
C ALA A 212 -12.87 -12.96 13.54
N ALA A 213 -12.84 -13.78 14.60
CA ALA A 213 -12.48 -13.32 15.94
C ALA A 213 -10.99 -12.95 16.02
N ALA A 214 -10.11 -13.76 15.43
CA ALA A 214 -8.68 -13.51 15.36
C ALA A 214 -8.37 -12.24 14.54
N ALA A 215 -8.95 -12.09 13.35
CA ALA A 215 -8.78 -10.91 12.51
C ALA A 215 -9.18 -9.61 13.24
N ARG A 216 -10.29 -9.62 13.98
CA ARG A 216 -10.72 -8.46 14.79
C ARG A 216 -9.74 -8.15 15.92
N THR A 217 -9.27 -9.19 16.61
CA THR A 217 -8.36 -9.06 17.75
C THR A 217 -7.01 -8.52 17.29
N HIS A 218 -6.40 -9.15 16.29
CA HIS A 218 -5.11 -8.72 15.76
C HIS A 218 -5.16 -7.33 15.12
N LEU A 219 -6.24 -6.99 14.39
CA LEU A 219 -6.37 -5.64 13.87
C LEU A 219 -6.42 -4.60 15.00
N HIS A 220 -7.16 -4.87 16.08
CA HIS A 220 -7.21 -3.97 17.23
C HIS A 220 -5.84 -3.82 17.90
N GLU A 221 -5.11 -4.93 18.11
CA GLU A 221 -3.77 -4.92 18.71
C GLU A 221 -2.76 -4.15 17.84
N VAL A 222 -2.75 -4.40 16.53
CA VAL A 222 -1.87 -3.69 15.59
C VAL A 222 -2.22 -2.20 15.53
N GLU A 223 -3.51 -1.84 15.46
CA GLU A 223 -3.94 -0.45 15.51
C GLU A 223 -3.58 0.25 16.82
N ALA A 224 -3.57 -0.48 17.95
CA ALA A 224 -3.18 0.03 19.26
C ALA A 224 -1.66 0.31 19.32
N ILE A 225 -0.83 -0.58 18.77
CA ILE A 225 0.61 -0.35 18.62
C ILE A 225 0.86 0.87 17.73
N TRP A 226 0.16 0.97 16.58
CA TRP A 226 0.34 2.08 15.64
C TRP A 226 -0.14 3.43 16.19
N GLY A 227 -1.19 3.42 17.03
CA GLY A 227 -1.76 4.58 17.68
C GLY A 227 -2.60 5.46 16.76
N ASN A 228 -2.49 6.78 16.96
CA ASN A 228 -3.30 7.81 16.26
C ASN A 228 -2.70 8.24 14.91
N ARG A 229 -1.69 7.53 14.41
CA ARG A 229 -1.05 7.81 13.13
C ARG A 229 -2.01 7.50 11.97
N LEU A 230 -1.68 8.06 10.80
CA LEU A 230 -2.48 7.90 9.59
C LEU A 230 -2.63 6.41 9.24
N LYS A 231 -3.87 5.98 9.03
CA LYS A 231 -4.25 4.59 8.70
C LYS A 231 -5.53 4.53 7.89
N PHE A 232 -5.81 3.39 7.28
CA PHE A 232 -7.08 3.16 6.59
C PHE A 232 -8.22 2.92 7.61
N PRO A 233 -9.48 3.25 7.27
CA PRO A 233 -10.61 3.01 8.16
C PRO A 233 -10.96 1.52 8.32
N GLY A 234 -10.48 0.66 7.42
CA GLY A 234 -10.62 -0.80 7.53
C GLY A 234 -9.74 -1.54 6.53
N TYR A 235 -9.84 -2.87 6.52
CA TYR A 235 -8.93 -3.77 5.80
C TYR A 235 -9.68 -4.97 5.22
N VAL A 236 -9.21 -5.48 4.08
CA VAL A 236 -9.80 -6.66 3.42
C VAL A 236 -8.75 -7.76 3.32
N LEU A 237 -9.07 -8.92 3.88
CA LEU A 237 -8.22 -10.10 3.94
C LEU A 237 -8.85 -11.20 3.07
N PHE A 238 -8.10 -11.70 2.10
CA PHE A 238 -8.49 -12.78 1.20
C PHE A 238 -7.85 -14.10 1.65
N PHE A 239 -8.62 -15.18 1.70
CA PHE A 239 -8.19 -16.49 2.16
C PHE A 239 -8.44 -17.54 1.08
N THR A 240 -7.45 -18.40 0.87
CA THR A 240 -7.56 -19.53 -0.06
C THR A 240 -6.70 -20.70 0.43
N ARG A 241 -7.20 -21.93 0.28
CA ARG A 241 -6.39 -23.17 0.36
C ARG A 241 -5.92 -23.64 -1.03
N ASN A 242 -6.37 -22.97 -2.08
CA ASN A 242 -5.98 -23.23 -3.45
C ASN A 242 -4.79 -22.35 -3.84
N ILE A 243 -3.62 -22.96 -4.02
CA ILE A 243 -2.37 -22.29 -4.41
C ILE A 243 -2.47 -21.57 -5.76
N GLU A 244 -3.27 -22.06 -6.69
CA GLU A 244 -3.46 -21.42 -8.00
C GLU A 244 -4.28 -20.13 -7.86
N ASN A 245 -5.24 -20.10 -6.93
CA ASN A 245 -5.92 -18.85 -6.59
C ASN A 245 -4.97 -17.89 -5.88
N PHE A 246 -4.14 -18.37 -4.94
CA PHE A 246 -3.14 -17.55 -4.27
C PHE A 246 -2.19 -16.88 -5.26
N LYS A 247 -1.65 -17.64 -6.22
CA LYS A 247 -0.80 -17.13 -7.30
C LYS A 247 -1.52 -16.12 -8.20
N LYS A 248 -2.79 -16.38 -8.51
CA LYS A 248 -3.54 -15.55 -9.46
C LYS A 248 -3.97 -14.21 -8.86
N TRP A 249 -4.35 -14.20 -7.59
CA TRP A 249 -4.85 -13.01 -6.92
C TRP A 249 -3.75 -11.95 -6.80
N TYR A 250 -4.04 -10.74 -7.29
CA TYR A 250 -3.09 -9.64 -7.34
C TYR A 250 -1.76 -9.99 -8.03
N SER A 251 -1.81 -10.95 -8.96
CA SER A 251 -0.67 -11.44 -9.73
C SER A 251 0.52 -11.94 -8.88
N ILE A 252 0.30 -12.38 -7.63
CA ILE A 252 1.36 -12.82 -6.70
C ILE A 252 2.29 -13.88 -7.32
N GLY A 253 1.75 -14.79 -8.13
CA GLY A 253 2.49 -15.87 -8.77
C GLY A 253 3.13 -15.53 -10.12
N ALA A 254 2.86 -14.34 -10.67
CA ALA A 254 3.40 -13.93 -11.97
C ALA A 254 4.88 -13.49 -11.88
N PHE A 255 5.43 -13.39 -10.67
CA PHE A 255 6.83 -13.07 -10.46
C PHE A 255 7.68 -14.34 -10.57
N GLY A 256 8.76 -14.30 -11.37
CA GLY A 256 9.62 -15.46 -11.68
C GLY A 256 10.30 -16.12 -10.47
N ASN A 257 10.10 -15.58 -9.27
CA ASN A 257 10.72 -16.00 -8.01
C ASN A 257 9.65 -16.45 -6.99
N PHE A 258 8.41 -16.72 -7.43
CA PHE A 258 7.31 -17.10 -6.53
C PHE A 258 7.75 -18.22 -5.59
N ASN A 259 7.72 -17.92 -4.28
CA ASN A 259 8.04 -18.88 -3.25
C ASN A 259 6.74 -19.43 -2.66
N PRO A 260 6.42 -20.72 -2.86
CA PRO A 260 5.20 -21.33 -2.32
C PRO A 260 5.18 -21.37 -0.78
N ALA A 261 6.31 -21.12 -0.11
CA ALA A 261 6.38 -20.99 1.34
C ALA A 261 5.94 -19.60 1.85
N VAL A 262 5.51 -18.68 0.97
CA VAL A 262 4.90 -17.42 1.37
C VAL A 262 3.43 -17.68 1.71
N GLU A 263 3.08 -17.47 2.97
CA GLU A 263 1.75 -17.77 3.51
C GLU A 263 0.85 -16.54 3.60
N GLY A 264 1.43 -15.35 3.50
CA GLY A 264 0.73 -14.08 3.58
C GLY A 264 1.43 -13.03 2.72
N VAL A 265 0.64 -12.15 2.11
CA VAL A 265 1.15 -10.96 1.40
C VAL A 265 0.18 -9.80 1.57
N GLU A 266 0.68 -8.67 2.05
CA GLU A 266 0.04 -7.36 1.90
C GLU A 266 0.26 -6.79 0.49
N ILE A 267 -0.83 -6.33 -0.11
CA ILE A 267 -0.89 -5.74 -1.45
C ILE A 267 -1.29 -4.28 -1.30
N PRO A 268 -0.33 -3.34 -1.35
CA PRO A 268 -0.63 -1.94 -1.30
C PRO A 268 -1.21 -1.49 -2.64
N LEU A 269 -2.38 -0.85 -2.61
CA LEU A 269 -3.08 -0.43 -3.82
C LEU A 269 -2.68 1.00 -4.19
N GLN A 270 -2.06 1.16 -5.36
CA GLN A 270 -1.90 2.47 -5.96
C GLN A 270 -3.26 3.07 -6.28
N GLY A 271 -3.34 4.38 -6.12
CA GLY A 271 -4.56 5.11 -6.39
C GLY A 271 -4.55 5.80 -7.74
N VAL A 272 -5.74 6.13 -8.22
CA VAL A 272 -5.92 7.07 -9.33
C VAL A 272 -6.64 8.32 -8.86
N ARG A 273 -6.33 9.44 -9.53
CA ARG A 273 -7.11 10.67 -9.46
C ARG A 273 -8.44 10.50 -10.21
N ARG A 274 -9.33 11.48 -10.09
CA ARG A 274 -10.67 11.46 -10.73
C ARG A 274 -10.64 11.30 -12.26
N ASN A 275 -9.57 11.76 -12.92
CA ASN A 275 -9.33 11.64 -14.36
C ASN A 275 -8.64 10.32 -14.75
N GLY A 276 -8.47 9.37 -13.81
CA GLY A 276 -7.82 8.08 -14.06
C GLY A 276 -6.30 8.13 -14.09
N GLU A 277 -5.68 9.27 -13.79
CA GLU A 277 -4.22 9.39 -13.66
C GLU A 277 -3.72 8.71 -12.38
N VAL A 278 -2.71 7.86 -12.50
CA VAL A 278 -2.07 7.18 -11.36
C VAL A 278 -1.44 8.21 -10.43
N TYR A 279 -1.70 8.05 -9.14
CA TYR A 279 -1.16 8.89 -8.08
C TYR A 279 -0.09 8.12 -7.29
N ALA A 280 1.17 8.50 -7.50
CA ALA A 280 2.33 7.88 -6.86
C ALA A 280 2.72 8.54 -5.52
N GLY A 281 1.86 9.40 -4.93
CA GLY A 281 2.19 10.11 -3.68
C GLY A 281 1.74 9.39 -2.41
N GLN A 282 0.77 8.46 -2.51
CA GLN A 282 0.29 7.65 -1.39
C GLN A 282 -0.47 6.42 -1.93
N TYR A 283 -0.54 5.34 -1.16
CA TYR A 283 -1.47 4.24 -1.44
C TYR A 283 -2.92 4.65 -1.16
N ALA A 284 -3.84 4.14 -1.96
CA ALA A 284 -5.27 4.42 -1.87
C ALA A 284 -6.07 3.32 -1.16
N GLY A 285 -5.44 2.17 -0.92
CA GLY A 285 -5.99 1.06 -0.16
C GLY A 285 -4.91 0.05 0.13
N SER A 286 -5.26 -0.97 0.90
CA SER A 286 -4.42 -2.11 1.20
C SER A 286 -5.28 -3.37 1.24
N ARG A 287 -4.75 -4.47 0.73
CA ARG A 287 -5.40 -5.79 0.71
C ARG A 287 -4.42 -6.80 1.27
N ILE A 288 -4.90 -7.84 1.90
CA ILE A 288 -4.07 -8.92 2.41
C ILE A 288 -4.53 -10.21 1.74
N VAL A 289 -3.59 -11.04 1.31
CA VAL A 289 -3.89 -12.40 0.84
C VAL A 289 -3.19 -13.39 1.77
N VAL A 290 -3.94 -14.37 2.27
CA VAL A 290 -3.47 -15.42 3.17
C VAL A 290 -3.67 -16.78 2.49
N SER A 291 -2.59 -17.53 2.33
CA SER A 291 -2.62 -18.94 1.97
C SER A 291 -2.87 -19.78 3.21
N LEU A 292 -3.84 -20.68 3.12
CA LEU A 292 -4.20 -21.64 4.16
C LEU A 292 -3.75 -23.07 3.82
N GLU A 293 -2.94 -23.24 2.76
CA GLU A 293 -2.43 -24.55 2.34
C GLU A 293 -1.45 -25.15 3.37
N GLY A 294 -0.72 -24.30 4.10
CA GLY A 294 0.43 -24.70 4.93
C GLY A 294 0.18 -25.10 6.39
N GLY A 295 -1.03 -25.00 6.94
CA GLY A 295 -1.30 -24.99 8.40
C GLY A 295 -1.02 -26.24 9.25
N THR A 296 0.15 -26.88 9.13
CA THR A 296 0.54 -28.10 9.86
C THR A 296 1.72 -27.92 10.82
N THR A 297 2.46 -26.81 10.76
CA THR A 297 3.48 -26.47 11.77
C THR A 297 3.15 -25.17 12.51
N PRO A 298 3.70 -24.92 13.72
CA PRO A 298 3.50 -23.66 14.45
C PRO A 298 4.02 -22.41 13.71
N ARG A 299 4.82 -22.59 12.66
CA ARG A 299 5.25 -21.53 11.74
C ARG A 299 4.10 -21.07 10.83
N ASP A 300 3.16 -21.97 10.58
CA ASP A 300 2.12 -21.86 9.56
C ASP A 300 0.75 -21.51 10.18
N ASP A 301 0.76 -20.91 11.37
CA ASP A 301 -0.45 -20.45 12.05
C ASP A 301 -1.02 -19.23 11.31
N PRO A 302 -2.21 -19.37 10.66
CA PRO A 302 -2.81 -18.27 9.92
C PRO A 302 -3.08 -17.03 10.79
N GLU A 303 -3.22 -17.18 12.10
CA GLU A 303 -3.42 -16.04 13.02
C GLU A 303 -2.15 -15.19 13.13
N ILE A 304 -0.99 -15.82 13.23
CA ILE A 304 0.31 -15.13 13.23
C ILE A 304 0.55 -14.45 11.88
N VAL A 305 0.27 -15.15 10.77
CA VAL A 305 0.37 -14.59 9.41
C VAL A 305 -0.54 -13.38 9.25
N MET A 306 -1.80 -13.48 9.68
CA MET A 306 -2.74 -12.35 9.66
C MET A 306 -2.18 -11.15 10.43
N ARG A 307 -1.62 -11.37 11.62
CA ARG A 307 -1.06 -10.29 12.44
C ARG A 307 0.16 -9.62 11.78
N HIS A 308 1.01 -10.40 11.12
CA HIS A 308 2.14 -9.88 10.33
C HIS A 308 1.67 -8.98 9.19
N GLU A 309 0.78 -9.49 8.34
CA GLU A 309 0.31 -8.74 7.17
C GLU A 309 -0.56 -7.54 7.56
N LEU A 310 -1.28 -7.62 8.68
CA LEU A 310 -1.99 -6.47 9.25
C LEU A 310 -1.04 -5.36 9.68
N ALA A 311 0.17 -5.68 10.15
CA ALA A 311 1.17 -4.67 10.48
C ALA A 311 1.56 -3.86 9.22
N HIS A 312 1.81 -4.54 8.10
CA HIS A 312 2.05 -3.89 6.80
C HIS A 312 0.86 -3.06 6.36
N ALA A 313 -0.35 -3.61 6.42
CA ALA A 313 -1.55 -2.93 5.94
C ALA A 313 -1.87 -1.68 6.76
N VAL A 314 -1.70 -1.75 8.08
CA VAL A 314 -1.93 -0.62 8.99
C VAL A 314 -0.95 0.52 8.73
N THR A 315 0.30 0.20 8.40
CA THR A 315 1.35 1.19 8.16
C THR A 315 1.39 1.69 6.72
N ALA A 316 0.81 0.96 5.76
CA ALA A 316 0.82 1.29 4.33
C ALA A 316 0.33 2.71 4.02
N ARG A 317 -0.60 3.26 4.81
CA ARG A 317 -1.10 4.62 4.57
C ARG A 317 -0.10 5.72 4.97
N ALA A 318 0.87 5.41 5.83
CA ALA A 318 1.79 6.38 6.40
C ALA A 318 2.72 6.96 5.33
N THR A 319 3.26 6.09 4.50
CA THR A 319 4.15 6.42 3.39
C THR A 319 4.16 5.27 2.40
N ILE A 320 4.66 5.54 1.20
CA ILE A 320 4.97 4.50 0.24
C ILE A 320 6.23 3.79 0.72
N VAL A 321 6.07 2.56 1.18
CA VAL A 321 7.15 1.72 1.72
C VAL A 321 7.76 0.81 0.66
N GLY A 322 6.99 0.45 -0.36
CA GLY A 322 7.45 -0.31 -1.52
C GLY A 322 7.49 0.56 -2.78
N GLY A 323 8.53 0.38 -3.60
CA GLY A 323 8.43 0.81 -5.00
C GLY A 323 7.23 0.13 -5.66
N SER A 324 6.62 0.76 -6.66
CA SER A 324 5.74 0.01 -7.57
C SER A 324 6.50 -1.25 -8.00
N TYR A 325 5.90 -2.44 -8.02
CA TYR A 325 6.59 -3.64 -8.54
C TYR A 325 7.09 -3.45 -9.99
N LEU A 326 6.54 -2.45 -10.71
CA LEU A 326 6.97 -2.01 -12.04
C LEU A 326 8.06 -0.92 -12.04
N SER A 327 8.36 -0.32 -10.89
CA SER A 327 9.43 0.67 -10.73
C SER A 327 10.56 0.05 -9.93
N GLN A 328 11.75 -0.01 -10.52
CA GLN A 328 13.02 -0.31 -9.83
C GLN A 328 13.41 0.80 -8.83
N GLN A 329 12.43 1.42 -8.17
CA GLN A 329 12.63 2.44 -7.16
C GLN A 329 13.09 1.77 -5.89
N ALA A 330 14.13 2.34 -5.28
CA ALA A 330 14.55 1.99 -3.95
C ALA A 330 13.33 2.03 -2.99
N SER A 331 13.20 0.98 -2.20
CA SER A 331 12.11 0.79 -1.24
C SER A 331 12.62 1.11 0.16
N ALA A 332 11.72 1.23 1.15
CA ALA A 332 12.14 1.31 2.53
C ALA A 332 13.04 0.11 2.90
N PRO A 333 14.01 0.26 3.83
CA PRO A 333 14.88 -0.84 4.23
C PRO A 333 14.07 -2.08 4.65
N GLN A 334 14.32 -3.23 4.03
CA GLN A 334 13.52 -4.43 4.27
C GLN A 334 13.62 -4.93 5.72
N TRP A 335 14.80 -4.79 6.35
CA TRP A 335 14.96 -5.09 7.77
C TRP A 335 14.03 -4.25 8.66
N ALA A 336 13.70 -3.02 8.23
CA ALA A 336 12.83 -2.14 8.98
C ALA A 336 11.37 -2.51 8.76
N VAL A 337 10.96 -2.75 7.51
CA VAL A 337 9.60 -3.14 7.13
C VAL A 337 9.22 -4.50 7.73
N GLU A 338 9.96 -5.55 7.41
CA GLU A 338 9.69 -6.90 7.88
C GLU A 338 10.02 -7.09 9.36
N GLY A 339 11.04 -6.38 9.86
CA GLY A 339 11.37 -6.40 11.28
C GLY A 339 10.29 -5.77 12.15
N PHE A 340 9.62 -4.71 11.67
CA PHE A 340 8.52 -4.08 12.41
C PHE A 340 7.32 -5.03 12.49
N ALA A 341 6.93 -5.62 11.36
CA ALA A 341 5.86 -6.61 11.32
C ALA A 341 6.17 -7.82 12.21
N ARG A 342 7.40 -8.36 12.14
CA ARG A 342 7.84 -9.45 13.02
C ARG A 342 7.88 -9.06 14.49
N TRP A 343 8.24 -7.82 14.84
CA TRP A 343 8.17 -7.34 16.22
C TRP A 343 6.73 -7.24 16.72
N VAL A 344 5.81 -6.75 15.89
CA VAL A 344 4.38 -6.66 16.21
C VAL A 344 3.78 -8.02 16.56
N GLU A 345 4.22 -9.11 15.92
CA GLU A 345 3.82 -10.48 16.30
C GLU A 345 4.26 -10.87 17.72
N THR A 346 5.35 -10.29 18.22
CA THR A 346 5.93 -10.65 19.54
C THR A 346 5.34 -9.85 20.70
N VAL A 347 4.72 -8.70 20.42
CA VAL A 347 4.08 -7.88 21.46
C VAL A 347 2.91 -8.65 22.06
N ASP A 348 2.91 -8.81 23.38
CA ASP A 348 1.92 -9.61 24.13
C ASP A 348 1.82 -11.09 23.71
N ASN A 349 2.84 -11.63 23.02
CA ASN A 349 2.93 -13.04 22.63
C ASN A 349 4.28 -13.64 23.10
N PRO A 350 4.34 -14.16 24.34
CA PRO A 350 5.57 -14.69 24.92
C PRO A 350 6.16 -15.89 24.15
N GLU A 351 5.33 -16.76 23.58
CA GLU A 351 5.78 -17.92 22.82
C GLU A 351 6.47 -17.48 21.52
N ARG A 352 5.85 -16.54 20.80
CA ARG A 352 6.44 -15.98 19.58
C ARG A 352 7.73 -15.22 19.87
N LEU A 353 7.76 -14.46 20.96
CA LEU A 353 8.97 -13.78 21.42
C LEU A 353 10.09 -14.78 21.75
N ALA A 354 9.78 -15.87 22.44
CA ALA A 354 10.75 -16.91 22.78
C ALA A 354 11.34 -17.58 21.52
N PHE A 355 10.51 -17.87 20.52
CA PHE A 355 10.94 -18.38 19.22
C PHE A 355 11.87 -17.40 18.49
N SER A 356 11.46 -16.12 18.37
CA SER A 356 12.26 -15.08 17.70
C SER A 356 13.65 -14.92 18.36
N ARG A 357 13.69 -14.91 19.70
CA ARG A 357 14.95 -14.88 20.47
C ARG A 357 15.81 -16.12 20.27
N TYR A 358 15.19 -17.30 20.18
CA TYR A 358 15.90 -18.54 19.91
C TYR A 358 16.62 -18.48 18.55
N VAL A 359 15.92 -18.06 17.49
CA VAL A 359 16.51 -17.93 16.15
C VAL A 359 17.72 -16.98 16.16
N VAL A 360 17.56 -15.80 16.77
CA VAL A 360 18.66 -14.81 16.86
C VAL A 360 19.83 -15.35 17.68
N ARG A 361 19.57 -15.99 18.83
CA ARG A 361 20.63 -16.54 19.69
C ARG A 361 21.45 -17.60 18.95
N VAL A 362 20.80 -18.55 18.27
CA VAL A 362 21.49 -19.59 17.50
C VAL A 362 22.41 -18.96 16.45
N ALA A 363 21.95 -17.91 15.75
CA ALA A 363 22.76 -17.20 14.76
C ALA A 363 23.95 -16.45 15.38
N VAL A 364 23.84 -15.95 16.61
CA VAL A 364 24.97 -15.36 17.35
C VAL A 364 25.98 -16.45 17.72
N GLU A 365 25.52 -17.56 18.30
CA GLU A 365 26.37 -18.67 18.76
C GLU A 365 27.14 -19.34 17.62
N THR A 366 26.53 -19.39 16.43
CA THR A 366 27.11 -20.00 15.23
C THR A 366 27.92 -19.01 14.38
N GLY A 367 28.10 -17.77 14.83
CA GLY A 367 28.92 -16.75 14.14
C GLY A 367 28.26 -16.12 12.90
N TYR A 368 26.97 -16.35 12.68
CA TYR A 368 26.22 -15.77 11.55
C TYR A 368 25.86 -14.29 11.76
N PHE A 369 25.81 -13.81 13.00
CA PHE A 369 25.52 -12.42 13.30
C PHE A 369 26.71 -11.48 13.05
N SER A 370 26.55 -10.50 12.16
CA SER A 370 27.60 -9.57 11.74
C SER A 370 27.69 -8.29 12.60
N GLY A 371 26.82 -8.10 13.58
CA GLY A 371 26.74 -6.84 14.34
C GLY A 371 25.99 -5.71 13.62
N ARG A 372 25.33 -5.99 12.49
CA ARG A 372 24.59 -5.00 11.68
C ARG A 372 23.19 -5.53 11.32
N PRO A 373 22.20 -4.65 11.07
CA PRO A 373 20.93 -5.08 10.50
C PRO A 373 21.14 -5.76 9.13
N PRO A 374 20.25 -6.68 8.74
CA PRO A 374 20.29 -7.32 7.42
C PRO A 374 20.25 -6.30 6.26
N SER A 375 20.95 -6.59 5.16
CA SER A 375 20.82 -5.82 3.91
C SER A 375 19.49 -6.13 3.23
N SER A 376 18.91 -5.15 2.53
CA SER A 376 17.73 -5.40 1.67
C SER A 376 18.06 -6.33 0.48
N LYS A 377 19.32 -6.36 0.02
CA LYS A 377 19.75 -7.22 -1.09
C LYS A 377 19.62 -8.71 -0.78
N ASP A 378 19.98 -9.11 0.43
CA ASP A 378 20.09 -10.53 0.82
C ASP A 378 18.98 -10.95 1.80
N PHE A 379 17.99 -10.08 2.03
CA PHE A 379 17.01 -10.24 3.10
C PHE A 379 16.20 -11.53 2.96
N TYR A 380 15.68 -11.81 1.76
CA TYR A 380 14.87 -13.00 1.46
C TYR A 380 15.69 -14.22 1.04
N GLY A 381 17.03 -14.15 1.12
CA GLY A 381 17.91 -15.26 0.79
C GLY A 381 17.86 -16.40 1.82
N GLU A 382 18.89 -17.24 1.83
CA GLU A 382 19.00 -18.43 2.72
C GLU A 382 18.80 -18.11 4.22
N LYS A 383 19.05 -16.86 4.62
CA LYS A 383 18.94 -16.38 6.00
C LYS A 383 17.60 -15.71 6.32
N GLY A 384 16.59 -15.85 5.46
CA GLY A 384 15.29 -15.17 5.58
C GLY A 384 14.72 -15.17 6.99
N VAL A 385 14.47 -16.34 7.57
CA VAL A 385 13.90 -16.46 8.93
C VAL A 385 14.71 -15.65 9.97
N PHE A 386 16.03 -15.79 9.95
CA PHE A 386 16.92 -15.02 10.82
C PHE A 386 16.85 -13.51 10.56
N ASN A 387 16.79 -13.07 9.30
CA ASN A 387 16.77 -11.66 8.95
C ASN A 387 15.51 -10.96 9.48
N TYR A 388 14.35 -11.63 9.45
CA TYR A 388 13.13 -11.13 10.07
C TYR A 388 13.31 -10.95 11.59
N ASP A 389 13.78 -11.99 12.28
CA ASP A 389 13.91 -11.97 13.74
C ASP A 389 15.00 -11.02 14.23
N LEU A 390 16.08 -10.87 13.45
CA LEU A 390 17.12 -9.87 13.70
C LEU A 390 16.60 -8.46 13.48
N GLY A 391 15.82 -8.21 12.41
CA GLY A 391 15.14 -6.93 12.20
C GLY A 391 14.22 -6.57 13.38
N ALA A 392 13.43 -7.54 13.85
CA ALA A 392 12.56 -7.35 15.01
C ALA A 392 13.31 -7.00 16.30
N SER A 393 14.54 -7.49 16.48
CA SER A 393 15.38 -7.17 17.64
C SER A 393 15.72 -5.67 17.73
N VAL A 394 15.73 -4.95 16.61
CA VAL A 394 15.93 -3.49 16.59
C VAL A 394 14.80 -2.80 17.34
N TYR A 395 13.54 -3.15 17.01
CA TYR A 395 12.36 -2.57 17.64
C TYR A 395 12.20 -3.02 19.09
N ARG A 396 12.53 -4.28 19.40
CA ARG A 396 12.58 -4.76 20.80
C ARG A 396 13.60 -3.98 21.63
N PHE A 397 14.79 -3.74 21.09
CA PHE A 397 15.81 -2.92 21.75
C PHE A 397 15.29 -1.51 22.02
N ILE A 398 14.75 -0.83 21.00
CA ILE A 398 14.22 0.53 21.14
C ILE A 398 13.08 0.57 22.16
N ALA A 399 12.12 -0.35 22.05
CA ALA A 399 11.00 -0.47 22.97
C ALA A 399 11.48 -0.67 24.41
N ARG A 400 12.52 -1.47 24.63
CA ARG A 400 13.12 -1.70 25.94
C ARG A 400 13.81 -0.45 26.51
N VAL A 401 14.48 0.35 25.68
CA VAL A 401 15.26 1.50 26.17
C VAL A 401 14.50 2.81 26.22
N ARG A 402 13.44 2.95 25.42
CA ARG A 402 12.69 4.21 25.23
C ARG A 402 11.17 4.04 25.23
N GLY A 403 10.66 2.82 25.20
CA GLY A 403 9.22 2.54 25.15
C GLY A 403 8.71 2.26 23.73
N GLN A 404 7.53 1.63 23.67
CA GLN A 404 6.90 1.17 22.44
C GLN A 404 6.66 2.30 21.42
N ASP A 405 6.16 3.45 21.87
CA ASP A 405 5.86 4.59 20.99
C ASP A 405 7.10 5.11 20.26
N THR A 406 8.27 5.08 20.92
CA THR A 406 9.54 5.45 20.30
C THR A 406 9.99 4.43 19.24
N ALA A 407 9.70 3.14 19.43
CA ALA A 407 9.98 2.13 18.41
C ALA A 407 9.12 2.35 17.16
N VAL A 408 7.86 2.71 17.34
CA VAL A 408 6.94 3.05 16.23
C VAL A 408 7.36 4.34 15.54
N GLU A 409 7.76 5.37 16.29
CA GLU A 409 8.28 6.61 15.71
C GLU A 409 9.58 6.39 14.93
N PHE A 410 10.47 5.55 15.45
CA PHE A 410 11.68 5.17 14.75
C PHE A 410 11.36 4.48 13.42
N TYR A 411 10.42 3.53 13.43
CA TYR A 411 9.93 2.89 12.21
C TYR A 411 9.41 3.93 11.21
N THR A 412 8.53 4.85 11.62
CA THR A 412 7.95 5.86 10.72
C THR A 412 8.99 6.75 10.07
N ARG A 413 10.05 7.10 10.81
CA ARG A 413 11.14 7.91 10.29
C ARG A 413 12.02 7.10 9.33
N VAL A 414 12.29 5.83 9.62
CA VAL A 414 13.10 4.96 8.76
C VAL A 414 12.42 4.68 7.42
N ILE A 415 11.12 4.33 7.42
CA ILE A 415 10.42 3.96 6.18
C ILE A 415 10.14 5.13 5.23
N ALA A 416 10.33 6.37 5.69
CA ALA A 416 10.24 7.56 4.84
C ALA A 416 11.47 7.72 3.92
N HIS A 417 12.48 6.87 4.07
CA HIS A 417 13.69 6.89 3.27
C HIS A 417 13.87 5.58 2.51
N ALA A 418 14.21 5.70 1.24
CA ALA A 418 14.54 4.57 0.41
C ALA A 418 15.97 4.06 0.72
N GLU A 419 16.17 2.74 0.60
CA GLU A 419 17.46 2.08 0.68
C GLU A 419 17.83 1.51 -0.69
N GLU A 420 19.01 1.87 -1.17
CA GLU A 420 19.59 1.27 -2.38
C GLU A 420 20.26 -0.07 -2.02
N PRO A 421 20.22 -1.10 -2.89
CA PRO A 421 20.71 -2.45 -2.57
C PRO A 421 22.15 -2.51 -2.04
N ASP A 422 23.03 -1.64 -2.54
CA ASP A 422 24.45 -1.60 -2.17
C ASP A 422 24.82 -0.41 -1.26
N SER A 423 23.84 0.40 -0.84
CA SER A 423 24.05 1.54 0.06
C SER A 423 23.03 1.52 1.21
N PRO A 424 23.31 0.77 2.29
CA PRO A 424 22.37 0.62 3.38
C PRO A 424 22.07 1.95 4.06
N LEU A 425 20.81 2.19 4.43
CA LEU A 425 20.39 3.43 5.10
C LEU A 425 21.20 3.66 6.38
N THR A 426 21.53 2.57 7.08
CA THR A 426 22.35 2.58 8.30
C THR A 426 23.77 3.12 8.11
N ALA A 427 24.24 3.33 6.88
CA ALA A 427 25.52 3.96 6.57
C ALA A 427 25.41 5.48 6.33
N THR A 428 24.20 6.01 6.15
CA THR A 428 23.96 7.39 5.69
C THR A 428 23.93 8.42 6.83
N PRO A 429 24.18 9.72 6.55
CA PRO A 429 24.00 10.80 7.51
C PRO A 429 22.55 10.93 8.02
N VAL A 430 21.58 10.72 7.13
CA VAL A 430 20.14 10.75 7.46
C VAL A 430 19.80 9.79 8.59
N PHE A 431 20.40 8.60 8.61
CA PHE A 431 20.18 7.65 9.70
C PHE A 431 20.77 8.10 11.04
N ASP A 432 21.87 8.88 11.05
CA ASP A 432 22.38 9.51 12.28
C ASP A 432 21.41 10.56 12.81
N GLU A 433 20.80 11.35 11.92
CA GLU A 433 19.76 12.32 12.26
C GLU A 433 18.52 11.63 12.85
N ILE A 434 18.03 10.55 12.23
CA ILE A 434 16.91 9.76 12.77
C ILE A 434 17.25 9.21 14.18
N CYS A 435 18.44 8.63 14.36
CA CYS A 435 18.87 8.12 15.66
C CYS A 435 18.94 9.25 16.70
N TRP A 436 19.47 10.42 16.32
CA TRP A 436 19.57 11.55 17.22
C TRP A 436 18.19 12.10 17.62
N ASP A 437 17.33 12.36 16.63
CA ASP A 437 16.01 12.94 16.84
C ASP A 437 15.09 12.04 17.66
N VAL A 438 15.05 10.75 17.33
CA VAL A 438 14.10 9.79 17.93
C VAL A 438 14.66 9.19 19.21
N LEU A 439 15.96 8.87 19.23
CA LEU A 439 16.58 8.11 20.32
C LEU A 439 17.49 8.96 21.19
N GLY A 440 17.84 10.18 20.81
CA GLY A 440 18.79 11.03 21.55
C GLY A 440 20.20 10.45 21.59
N MET A 441 20.59 9.65 20.59
CA MET A 441 21.93 9.07 20.50
C MET A 441 22.44 9.02 19.07
N ARG A 442 23.75 9.14 18.90
CA ARG A 442 24.38 8.98 17.58
C ARG A 442 24.23 7.55 17.06
N ARG A 443 24.21 7.41 15.75
CA ARG A 443 24.14 6.14 15.00
C ARG A 443 25.14 5.10 15.49
N SER A 444 26.40 5.50 15.70
CA SER A 444 27.45 4.57 16.17
C SER A 444 27.13 3.99 17.54
N ALA A 445 26.67 4.84 18.47
CA ALA A 445 26.26 4.41 19.81
C ALA A 445 25.00 3.52 19.75
N PHE A 446 24.03 3.86 18.91
CA PHE A 446 22.84 3.05 18.70
C PHE A 446 23.19 1.64 18.20
N LEU A 447 23.91 1.55 17.07
CA LEU A 447 24.27 0.27 16.44
C LEU A 447 25.11 -0.60 17.39
N GLN A 448 26.07 -0.01 18.11
CA GLN A 448 26.87 -0.74 19.09
C GLN A 448 26.02 -1.30 20.23
N ARG A 449 25.16 -0.48 20.84
CA ARG A 449 24.32 -0.91 21.97
C ARG A 449 23.28 -1.95 21.57
N TRP A 450 22.70 -1.81 20.38
CA TRP A 450 21.80 -2.81 19.82
C TRP A 450 22.54 -4.13 19.53
N ALA A 451 23.72 -4.09 18.93
CA ALA A 451 24.51 -5.30 18.69
C ALA A 451 24.88 -6.02 20.01
N ASP A 452 25.21 -5.26 21.05
CA ASP A 452 25.48 -5.83 22.38
C ASP A 452 24.22 -6.39 23.05
N PHE A 453 23.05 -5.79 22.80
CA PHE A 453 21.77 -6.33 23.22
C PHE A 453 21.48 -7.68 22.56
N VAL A 454 21.67 -7.79 21.25
CA VAL A 454 21.53 -9.04 20.49
C VAL A 454 22.50 -10.12 21.01
N ARG A 455 23.77 -9.78 21.23
CA ARG A 455 24.78 -10.73 21.76
C ARG A 455 24.44 -11.28 23.14
N ARG A 456 23.73 -10.51 23.97
CA ARG A 456 23.29 -10.92 25.31
C ARG A 456 21.99 -11.72 25.30
N GLY A 457 21.42 -12.00 24.14
CA GLY A 457 20.24 -12.82 23.98
C GLY A 457 18.90 -12.07 23.94
N ASP A 458 18.94 -10.76 23.63
CA ASP A 458 17.76 -9.89 23.44
C ASP A 458 16.81 -9.81 24.66
#